data_AF-A0A1S3P596-F1
#
_entry.id   AF-A0A1S3P596-F1
#
_cell.length_a   1.000
_cell.length_b   1.000
_cell.length_c   1.000
_cell.angle_alpha   90.00
_cell.angle_beta   90.00
_cell.angle_gamma   90.00
#
_symmetry.space_group_name_H-M   'P 1'
#
loop_
_entity.id
_entity.type
_entity.pdbx_description
1 polymer ?
#
loop_
_entity_poly.entity_id
_entity_poly.type
_entity_poly.pdbx_seq_one_letter_code
_entity_poly.pdbx_strand_id
1 'polypeptide(L)'
;MPYSTVEEMVSLRPVGLDTCFPFTFTSRCELTFENFTLGAGMAVTMLYIEQQDGGEESCVRCQFRGQQGALAEVLVPFSCRGEFDECESDQTYTLQEIISSPHLCCRRFRFSKKTKHGGSLVFSPIYQVQAIMHLRKNIVKFPSSLEVDVVDVTTQSQDWTFVTPLTLPEVFAQPDEAFPTMAEILEHHEGQPLFRCTWLAELYKGHPLVLHKRGSSAMVLASGIKGRNARQYFLVSQSYGGRLRRRPREFESVYELYVASTRALFLKVRVTQHSEELDREGFLALSVGEQLEVLRCEKVKLPGGRTSQEKNNQTMEVLVCRRLQEVDDDEEDEEKEESEVVHLPLYMQSHFVEKLTDNKKYSLKDLGKAFALPLDVKVASRDAELETDPLVGFSSLRLEATTIQPMVQASLPGKPERCFEIPTHWLNMSLSFTNDPLPLAQEYHLETVTEVTDSFYCEFQKLTASDEPPPPRPPKPSSRSKPSSGSKSSKATPSPSQPDTPCRPPKSGTLSLLSGLSLDSKKTHRPPAPLPPAITDAPPLNPRKPMTGIKSGKAQPNTYVTSISHKPNNKAPKYEVQADEGSDHDYEQVDDMLKTAQDSFLLY
;
A
#
# COMPACT_ATOMS: atom_id res chain seq x y z
N MET A 1 -11.76 -17.04 21.02
CA MET A 1 -11.36 -17.17 22.43
C MET A 1 -12.65 -17.06 23.20
N PRO A 2 -13.01 -18.05 24.04
CA PRO A 2 -14.27 -17.98 24.74
C PRO A 2 -14.28 -16.80 25.72
N TYR A 3 -15.40 -16.11 25.80
CA TYR A 3 -15.69 -15.11 26.82
C TYR A 3 -16.01 -15.82 28.15
N SER A 4 -15.62 -15.20 29.27
CA SER A 4 -15.77 -15.76 30.62
C SER A 4 -17.11 -15.45 31.28
N THR A 5 -17.77 -14.37 30.85
CA THR A 5 -19.12 -13.97 31.28
C THR A 5 -19.94 -13.47 30.09
N VAL A 6 -21.26 -13.45 30.26
CA VAL A 6 -22.18 -12.84 29.29
C VAL A 6 -21.97 -11.33 29.21
N GLU A 7 -21.65 -10.68 30.32
CA GLU A 7 -21.23 -9.27 30.36
C GLU A 7 -20.00 -8.99 29.48
N GLU A 8 -18.94 -9.82 29.54
CA GLU A 8 -17.74 -9.67 28.70
C GLU A 8 -18.09 -9.79 27.20
N MET A 9 -18.94 -10.76 26.85
CA MET A 9 -19.40 -10.98 25.47
C MET A 9 -20.23 -9.83 24.91
N VAL A 10 -21.11 -9.23 25.73
CA VAL A 10 -21.98 -8.11 25.32
C VAL A 10 -21.21 -6.78 25.30
N SER A 11 -20.37 -6.50 26.29
CA SER A 11 -19.61 -5.24 26.38
C SER A 11 -18.52 -5.09 25.30
N LEU A 12 -17.95 -6.20 24.81
CA LEU A 12 -16.97 -6.19 23.72
C LEU A 12 -17.61 -6.12 22.31
N ARG A 13 -18.87 -5.68 22.18
CA ARG A 13 -19.55 -5.42 20.91
C ARG A 13 -19.35 -3.98 20.42
N PRO A 14 -19.24 -3.74 19.10
CA PRO A 14 -19.18 -2.38 18.56
C PRO A 14 -20.45 -1.58 18.90
N VAL A 15 -20.29 -0.53 19.70
CA VAL A 15 -21.35 0.46 19.94
C VAL A 15 -21.28 1.50 18.82
N GLY A 16 -22.41 1.77 18.14
CA GLY A 16 -22.44 2.67 16.97
C GLY A 16 -23.66 2.53 16.05
N LEU A 17 -24.50 1.53 16.28
CA LEU A 17 -25.88 1.44 15.78
C LEU A 17 -26.77 1.10 16.98
N ASP A 18 -27.92 1.76 17.13
CA ASP A 18 -28.74 1.78 18.36
C ASP A 18 -29.48 0.46 18.69
N THR A 19 -28.98 -0.68 18.23
CA THR A 19 -29.46 -2.01 18.63
C THR A 19 -28.30 -3.00 18.71
N CYS A 20 -28.21 -3.74 19.81
CA CYS A 20 -27.59 -5.06 19.78
C CYS A 20 -28.44 -5.95 18.88
N PHE A 21 -28.18 -5.92 17.56
CA PHE A 21 -28.82 -6.82 16.61
C PHE A 21 -28.63 -8.28 17.04
N PRO A 22 -29.60 -9.17 16.73
CA PRO A 22 -29.58 -10.51 17.27
C PRO A 22 -28.35 -11.28 16.81
N PHE A 23 -27.54 -11.71 17.77
CA PHE A 23 -26.32 -12.47 17.52
C PHE A 23 -26.37 -13.81 18.21
N THR A 24 -25.76 -14.81 17.57
CA THR A 24 -25.76 -16.19 18.08
C THR A 24 -24.43 -16.50 18.76
N PHE A 25 -24.50 -17.16 19.91
CA PHE A 25 -23.36 -17.68 20.65
C PHE A 25 -23.65 -19.11 21.13
N THR A 26 -22.63 -19.79 21.61
CA THR A 26 -22.71 -21.12 22.25
C THR A 26 -21.99 -21.08 23.58
N SER A 27 -22.39 -21.92 24.53
CA SER A 27 -21.60 -22.19 25.75
C SER A 27 -21.05 -23.60 25.69
N ARG A 28 -19.77 -23.79 26.02
CA ARG A 28 -19.16 -25.13 26.13
C ARG A 28 -19.59 -25.89 27.39
N CYS A 29 -20.11 -25.16 28.38
CA CYS A 29 -20.68 -25.72 29.60
C CYS A 29 -22.20 -25.75 29.51
N GLU A 30 -22.84 -26.70 30.18
CA GLU A 30 -24.28 -26.63 30.42
C GLU A 30 -24.60 -25.44 31.34
N LEU A 31 -25.65 -24.69 31.01
CA LEU A 31 -26.09 -23.51 31.74
C LEU A 31 -27.43 -23.79 32.41
N THR A 32 -27.45 -23.87 33.73
CA THR A 32 -28.67 -24.07 34.52
C THR A 32 -29.22 -22.73 35.02
N PHE A 33 -30.39 -22.36 34.51
CA PHE A 33 -31.24 -21.29 35.02
C PHE A 33 -32.40 -21.91 35.81
N GLU A 34 -33.06 -21.16 36.69
CA GLU A 34 -33.95 -21.69 37.76
C GLU A 34 -34.81 -22.91 37.38
N ASN A 35 -35.49 -22.85 36.24
CA ASN A 35 -36.41 -23.89 35.76
C ASN A 35 -35.99 -24.51 34.41
N PHE A 36 -34.78 -24.22 33.92
CA PHE A 36 -34.39 -24.56 32.55
C PHE A 36 -32.87 -24.75 32.37
N THR A 37 -32.46 -25.80 31.65
CA THR A 37 -31.05 -26.10 31.37
C THR A 37 -30.75 -26.00 29.88
N LEU A 38 -29.80 -25.13 29.54
CA LEU A 38 -29.21 -25.01 28.21
C LEU A 38 -28.05 -26.01 28.09
N GLY A 39 -28.17 -26.97 27.19
CA GLY A 39 -27.11 -27.96 26.94
C GLY A 39 -25.85 -27.33 26.35
N ALA A 40 -24.68 -27.93 26.64
CA ALA A 40 -23.42 -27.53 26.05
C ALA A 40 -23.46 -27.59 24.52
N GLY A 41 -22.86 -26.60 23.85
CA GLY A 41 -22.83 -26.45 22.40
C GLY A 41 -24.15 -25.99 21.76
N MET A 42 -25.21 -25.76 22.53
CA MET A 42 -26.47 -25.23 22.00
C MET A 42 -26.30 -23.78 21.53
N ALA A 43 -26.76 -23.50 20.32
CA ALA A 43 -26.79 -22.16 19.74
C ALA A 43 -27.93 -21.32 20.34
N VAL A 44 -27.56 -20.17 20.91
CA VAL A 44 -28.43 -19.22 21.59
C VAL A 44 -28.30 -17.86 20.91
N THR A 45 -29.41 -17.30 20.46
CA THR A 45 -29.47 -15.98 19.82
C THR A 45 -29.94 -14.94 20.83
N MET A 46 -29.06 -14.01 21.20
CA MET A 46 -29.45 -12.81 21.96
C MET A 46 -30.46 -11.98 21.15
N LEU A 47 -31.45 -11.37 21.80
CA LEU A 47 -32.44 -10.47 21.18
C LEU A 47 -32.26 -9.02 21.63
N TYR A 48 -32.23 -8.77 22.94
CA TYR A 48 -32.05 -7.44 23.54
C TYR A 48 -31.60 -7.55 25.01
N ILE A 49 -31.18 -6.43 25.60
CA ILE A 49 -30.83 -6.30 27.02
C ILE A 49 -32.09 -5.87 27.78
N GLU A 50 -32.43 -6.57 28.85
CA GLU A 50 -33.56 -6.28 29.74
C GLU A 50 -32.99 -5.78 31.08
N GLN A 51 -33.22 -4.50 31.39
CA GLN A 51 -32.92 -3.93 32.70
C GLN A 51 -34.11 -4.19 33.61
N GLN A 52 -33.87 -4.85 34.75
CA GLN A 52 -34.93 -5.17 35.69
C GLN A 52 -35.18 -3.96 36.61
N ASP A 53 -36.37 -3.34 36.52
CA ASP A 53 -36.74 -2.19 37.36
C ASP A 53 -36.57 -2.52 38.86
N GLY A 54 -35.58 -1.89 39.49
CA GLY A 54 -35.26 -2.06 40.92
C GLY A 54 -34.34 -3.22 41.29
N GLY A 55 -33.77 -3.95 40.32
CA GLY A 55 -32.74 -4.99 40.55
C GLY A 55 -31.31 -4.48 40.28
N GLU A 56 -30.32 -5.01 41.01
CA GLU A 56 -28.89 -4.67 40.78
C GLU A 56 -28.28 -5.38 39.55
N GLU A 57 -28.99 -6.31 38.91
CA GLU A 57 -28.45 -7.18 37.86
C GLU A 57 -29.16 -7.02 36.50
N SER A 58 -28.38 -6.73 35.46
CA SER A 58 -28.87 -6.69 34.08
C SER A 58 -28.99 -8.10 33.50
N CYS A 59 -30.00 -8.33 32.66
CA CYS A 59 -30.23 -9.62 31.98
C CYS A 59 -30.23 -9.47 30.46
N VAL A 60 -29.89 -10.55 29.76
CA VAL A 60 -30.03 -10.66 28.30
C VAL A 60 -31.24 -11.52 27.98
N ARG A 61 -32.15 -11.02 27.14
CA ARG A 61 -33.21 -11.84 26.54
C ARG A 61 -32.62 -12.65 25.39
N CYS A 62 -32.71 -13.97 25.49
CA CYS A 62 -32.13 -14.93 24.56
C CYS A 62 -33.21 -15.85 24.00
N GLN A 63 -33.09 -16.22 22.72
CA GLN A 63 -33.92 -17.21 22.04
C GLN A 63 -33.06 -18.40 21.58
N PHE A 64 -33.58 -19.62 21.69
CA PHE A 64 -32.90 -20.82 21.21
C PHE A 64 -33.91 -21.82 20.63
N ARG A 65 -33.41 -22.81 19.89
CA ARG A 65 -34.24 -23.89 19.32
C ARG A 65 -34.11 -25.15 20.18
N GLY A 66 -35.22 -25.60 20.76
CA GLY A 66 -35.28 -26.85 21.52
C GLY A 66 -35.19 -28.10 20.63
N GLN A 67 -35.01 -29.27 21.26
CA GLN A 67 -34.82 -30.56 20.57
C GLN A 67 -35.96 -30.95 19.61
N GLN A 68 -37.19 -30.46 19.85
CA GLN A 68 -38.36 -30.67 18.98
C GLN A 68 -38.54 -29.58 17.92
N GLY A 69 -37.55 -28.71 17.72
CA GLY A 69 -37.60 -27.62 16.74
C GLY A 69 -38.36 -26.37 17.17
N ALA A 70 -39.06 -26.40 18.32
CA ALA A 70 -39.73 -25.24 18.90
C ALA A 70 -38.73 -24.15 19.32
N LEU A 71 -39.10 -22.89 19.11
CA LEU A 71 -38.37 -21.74 19.65
C LEU A 71 -38.83 -21.48 21.09
N ALA A 72 -37.87 -21.24 21.97
CA ALA A 72 -38.12 -20.86 23.35
C ALA A 72 -37.17 -19.73 23.76
N GLU A 73 -37.57 -18.96 24.77
CA GLU A 73 -36.83 -17.80 25.25
C GLU A 73 -36.46 -17.94 26.72
N VAL A 74 -35.31 -17.38 27.08
CA VAL A 74 -34.72 -17.42 28.42
C VAL A 74 -34.08 -16.07 28.73
N LEU A 75 -34.11 -15.67 30.00
CA LEU A 75 -33.34 -14.54 30.51
C LEU A 75 -32.03 -15.07 31.08
N VAL A 76 -30.91 -14.52 30.60
CA VAL A 76 -29.55 -14.91 31.01
C VAL A 76 -28.92 -13.72 31.76
N PRO A 77 -28.61 -13.84 33.07
CA PRO A 77 -28.00 -12.76 33.84
C PRO A 77 -26.60 -12.40 33.33
N PHE A 78 -26.21 -11.13 33.42
CA PHE A 78 -24.89 -10.66 33.01
C PHE A 78 -23.74 -11.33 33.79
N SER A 79 -23.97 -11.66 35.07
CA SER A 79 -22.99 -12.38 35.90
C SER A 79 -22.81 -13.86 35.52
N CYS A 80 -23.62 -14.39 34.60
CA CYS A 80 -23.55 -15.78 34.17
C CYS A 80 -22.15 -16.11 33.63
N ARG A 81 -21.46 -17.02 34.32
CA ARG A 81 -20.10 -17.49 34.00
C ARG A 81 -20.15 -18.75 33.15
N GLY A 82 -19.22 -18.85 32.21
CA GLY A 82 -19.10 -19.98 31.30
C GLY A 82 -17.91 -19.83 30.36
N GLU A 83 -17.81 -20.72 29.37
CA GLU A 83 -16.94 -20.52 28.21
C GLU A 83 -17.86 -20.27 27.01
N PHE A 84 -18.10 -19.00 26.69
CA PHE A 84 -18.99 -18.59 25.61
C PHE A 84 -18.21 -18.31 24.32
N ASP A 85 -18.47 -19.07 23.25
CA ASP A 85 -17.93 -18.78 21.91
C ASP A 85 -19.02 -18.15 21.05
N GLU A 86 -18.70 -17.03 20.39
CA GLU A 86 -19.58 -16.39 19.41
C GLU A 86 -19.60 -17.19 18.11
N CYS A 87 -20.76 -17.31 17.46
CA CYS A 87 -20.89 -17.99 16.18
C CYS A 87 -20.40 -17.11 15.00
N GLU A 88 -19.90 -17.76 13.93
CA GLU A 88 -19.58 -17.07 12.67
C GLU A 88 -20.79 -16.25 12.18
N SER A 89 -20.54 -15.03 11.70
CA SER A 89 -21.56 -14.08 11.23
C SER A 89 -21.37 -13.79 9.74
N ASP A 90 -22.48 -13.67 9.00
CA ASP A 90 -22.49 -13.24 7.60
C ASP A 90 -22.07 -11.76 7.42
N GLN A 91 -21.94 -11.00 8.52
CA GLN A 91 -21.51 -9.61 8.47
C GLN A 91 -20.04 -9.49 8.07
N THR A 92 -19.79 -8.74 6.99
CA THR A 92 -18.45 -8.43 6.51
C THR A 92 -17.98 -7.06 6.96
N TYR A 93 -16.72 -6.96 7.36
CA TYR A 93 -16.01 -5.71 7.67
C TYR A 93 -14.83 -5.52 6.72
N THR A 94 -14.35 -4.30 6.55
CA THR A 94 -13.06 -4.00 5.92
C THR A 94 -11.92 -4.07 6.94
N LEU A 95 -10.68 -4.23 6.46
CA LEU A 95 -9.50 -4.24 7.35
C LEU A 95 -9.37 -2.91 8.12
N GLN A 96 -9.75 -1.79 7.50
CA GLN A 96 -9.73 -0.47 8.14
C GLN A 96 -10.77 -0.40 9.28
N GLU A 97 -12.00 -0.85 9.07
CA GLU A 97 -13.02 -0.91 10.14
C GLU A 97 -12.57 -1.82 11.29
N ILE A 98 -11.94 -2.95 10.97
CA ILE A 98 -11.38 -3.88 11.98
C ILE A 98 -10.31 -3.19 12.83
N ILE A 99 -9.35 -2.50 12.21
CA ILE A 99 -8.25 -1.84 12.92
C ILE A 99 -8.74 -0.60 13.69
N SER A 100 -9.66 0.17 13.13
CA SER A 100 -10.15 1.42 13.73
C SER A 100 -11.16 1.22 14.87
N SER A 101 -11.81 0.07 14.97
CA SER A 101 -12.79 -0.20 16.04
C SER A 101 -12.16 -1.00 17.19
N PRO A 102 -12.11 -0.47 18.43
CA PRO A 102 -11.60 -1.19 19.61
C PRO A 102 -12.28 -2.55 19.85
N HIS A 103 -13.55 -2.68 19.42
CA HIS A 103 -14.35 -3.88 19.59
C HIS A 103 -14.11 -4.91 18.49
N LEU A 104 -13.64 -4.50 17.31
CA LEU A 104 -13.30 -5.39 16.20
C LEU A 104 -11.83 -5.79 16.24
N CYS A 105 -10.90 -4.88 16.58
CA CYS A 105 -9.46 -5.15 16.54
C CYS A 105 -9.01 -6.27 17.51
N CYS A 106 -9.84 -6.61 18.50
CA CYS A 106 -9.62 -7.72 19.45
C CYS A 106 -10.25 -9.06 19.01
N ARG A 107 -10.79 -9.16 17.79
CA ARG A 107 -11.50 -10.34 17.26
C ARG A 107 -10.71 -11.02 16.14
N ARG A 108 -11.04 -12.29 15.85
CA ARG A 108 -10.51 -13.00 14.68
C ARG A 108 -11.45 -12.82 13.49
N PHE A 109 -10.87 -12.82 12.31
CA PHE A 109 -11.64 -12.70 11.07
C PHE A 109 -11.12 -13.67 10.02
N ARG A 110 -12.00 -14.09 9.13
CA ARG A 110 -11.70 -14.90 7.94
C ARG A 110 -11.86 -14.02 6.70
N PHE A 111 -10.90 -14.08 5.78
CA PHE A 111 -11.03 -13.45 4.48
C PHE A 111 -12.18 -14.09 3.68
N SER A 112 -13.15 -13.29 3.21
CA SER A 112 -14.37 -13.84 2.59
C SER A 112 -14.12 -14.44 1.21
N LYS A 113 -13.15 -13.90 0.45
CA LYS A 113 -12.79 -14.37 -0.88
C LYS A 113 -11.93 -15.64 -0.75
N LYS A 114 -12.32 -16.71 -1.45
CA LYS A 114 -11.48 -17.92 -1.54
C LYS A 114 -10.18 -17.58 -2.28
N THR A 115 -9.04 -17.86 -1.67
CA THR A 115 -7.73 -17.71 -2.33
C THR A 115 -7.63 -18.70 -3.51
N LYS A 116 -6.78 -18.40 -4.51
CA LYS A 116 -6.57 -19.28 -5.68
C LYS A 116 -6.11 -20.69 -5.31
N HIS A 117 -5.54 -20.86 -4.11
CA HIS A 117 -5.01 -22.12 -3.57
C HIS A 117 -6.00 -22.85 -2.66
N GLY A 118 -7.25 -22.36 -2.52
CA GLY A 118 -8.30 -22.98 -1.70
C GLY A 118 -8.12 -22.80 -0.18
N GLY A 119 -7.00 -22.25 0.27
CA GLY A 119 -6.74 -21.90 1.66
C GLY A 119 -7.60 -20.73 2.14
N SER A 120 -8.03 -20.79 3.39
CA SER A 120 -8.76 -19.73 4.07
C SER A 120 -7.79 -18.88 4.89
N LEU A 121 -7.66 -17.60 4.58
CA LEU A 121 -6.81 -16.68 5.35
C LEU A 121 -7.55 -16.25 6.62
N VAL A 122 -6.90 -16.40 7.77
CA VAL A 122 -7.42 -16.02 9.08
C VAL A 122 -6.55 -14.93 9.69
N PHE A 123 -7.16 -13.78 9.96
CA PHE A 123 -6.59 -12.68 10.68
C PHE A 123 -6.85 -12.91 12.17
N SER A 124 -5.79 -12.94 12.97
CA SER A 124 -5.90 -13.09 14.42
C SER A 124 -5.23 -11.91 15.13
N PRO A 125 -5.85 -11.40 16.21
CA PRO A 125 -5.28 -10.30 16.97
C PRO A 125 -4.11 -10.83 17.81
N ILE A 126 -3.00 -10.11 17.78
CA ILE A 126 -1.82 -10.38 18.60
C ILE A 126 -1.56 -9.11 19.39
N TYR A 127 -1.63 -9.19 20.72
CA TYR A 127 -1.23 -8.08 21.58
C TYR A 127 0.28 -8.15 21.85
N GLN A 128 0.93 -7.00 21.94
CA GLN A 128 2.31 -6.89 22.39
C GLN A 128 2.34 -5.82 23.48
N VAL A 129 2.68 -6.20 24.71
CA VAL A 129 2.87 -5.20 25.77
C VAL A 129 4.23 -4.56 25.55
N GLN A 130 4.29 -3.23 25.59
CA GLN A 130 5.50 -2.45 25.46
C GLN A 130 5.72 -1.67 26.75
N ALA A 131 6.94 -1.73 27.32
CA ALA A 131 7.28 -0.98 28.53
C ALA A 131 8.64 -0.30 28.40
N ILE A 132 8.75 0.90 28.94
CA ILE A 132 10.05 1.59 29.13
C ILE A 132 10.45 1.40 30.59
N MET A 133 11.66 0.90 30.83
CA MET A 133 12.15 0.70 32.20
C MET A 133 12.96 1.93 32.62
N HIS A 134 12.82 2.40 33.86
CA HIS A 134 13.56 3.59 34.33
C HIS A 134 15.10 3.50 34.12
N LEU A 135 15.69 2.31 34.31
CA LEU A 135 17.13 2.07 34.09
C LEU A 135 17.49 1.71 32.63
N ARG A 136 16.53 1.69 31.70
CA ARG A 136 16.73 1.40 30.28
C ARG A 136 15.76 2.22 29.42
N LYS A 137 16.28 3.25 28.74
CA LYS A 137 15.53 4.07 27.76
C LYS A 137 14.94 3.29 26.57
N ASN A 138 15.20 1.98 26.47
CA ASN A 138 14.69 1.14 25.40
C ASN A 138 13.26 0.67 25.72
N ILE A 139 12.36 0.75 24.74
CA ILE A 139 11.12 -0.02 24.76
C ILE A 139 11.47 -1.52 24.82
N VAL A 140 10.88 -2.22 25.80
CA VAL A 140 10.94 -3.67 26.00
C VAL A 140 9.61 -4.26 25.54
N LYS A 141 9.67 -5.25 24.65
CA LYS A 141 8.51 -5.87 24.01
C LYS A 141 8.24 -7.24 24.64
N PHE A 142 7.09 -7.39 25.28
CA PHE A 142 6.63 -8.66 25.84
C PHE A 142 5.71 -9.36 24.82
N PRO A 143 5.98 -10.62 24.44
CA PRO A 143 5.14 -11.36 23.51
C PRO A 143 3.77 -11.71 24.10
N SER A 144 2.78 -11.89 23.22
CA SER A 144 1.40 -12.31 23.54
C SER A 144 1.28 -13.65 24.28
N SER A 145 2.36 -14.43 24.35
CA SER A 145 2.43 -15.72 25.04
C SER A 145 2.64 -15.60 26.56
N LEU A 146 2.87 -14.39 27.08
CA LEU A 146 3.03 -14.15 28.51
C LEU A 146 1.72 -13.65 29.14
N GLU A 147 1.36 -14.24 30.29
CA GLU A 147 0.36 -13.67 31.18
C GLU A 147 0.99 -12.46 31.90
N VAL A 148 0.40 -11.27 31.74
CA VAL A 148 0.93 -10.00 32.26
C VAL A 148 -0.12 -9.32 33.13
N ASP A 149 0.12 -9.30 34.44
CA ASP A 149 -0.65 -8.52 35.40
C ASP A 149 -0.05 -7.10 35.53
N VAL A 150 -0.87 -6.06 35.37
CA VAL A 150 -0.47 -4.66 35.53
C VAL A 150 -0.95 -4.14 36.88
N VAL A 151 -0.04 -3.61 37.69
CA VAL A 151 -0.33 -2.98 38.98
C VAL A 151 0.13 -1.53 38.93
N ASP A 152 -0.80 -0.59 39.12
CA ASP A 152 -0.47 0.83 39.20
C ASP A 152 0.24 1.15 40.53
N VAL A 153 1.46 1.67 40.42
CA VAL A 153 2.30 2.14 41.53
C VAL A 153 2.65 3.64 41.40
N THR A 154 2.00 4.37 40.49
CA THR A 154 2.31 5.78 40.17
C THR A 154 2.18 6.67 41.40
N THR A 155 1.12 6.48 42.20
CA THR A 155 0.87 7.21 43.45
C THR A 155 1.96 7.01 44.52
N GLN A 156 2.67 5.88 44.45
CA GLN A 156 3.75 5.48 45.37
C GLN A 156 5.14 5.93 44.87
N SER A 157 5.23 6.44 43.64
CA SER A 157 6.48 6.64 42.88
C SER A 157 6.66 8.10 42.44
N GLN A 158 6.36 9.06 43.32
CA GLN A 158 6.26 10.48 42.96
C GLN A 158 7.61 11.14 42.58
N ASP A 159 8.73 10.55 43.00
CA ASP A 159 10.08 11.07 42.69
C ASP A 159 10.56 10.73 41.26
N TRP A 160 9.75 10.00 40.47
CA TRP A 160 10.17 9.42 39.18
C TRP A 160 9.47 10.09 38.00
N THR A 161 10.25 10.68 37.10
CA THR A 161 9.77 11.12 35.79
C THR A 161 9.67 9.92 34.84
N PHE A 162 8.45 9.60 34.43
CA PHE A 162 8.18 8.57 33.44
C PHE A 162 8.46 9.11 32.03
N VAL A 163 9.13 8.29 31.21
CA VAL A 163 9.35 8.60 29.79
C VAL A 163 8.06 8.34 29.03
N THR A 164 7.49 9.38 28.43
CA THR A 164 6.33 9.26 27.54
C THR A 164 6.82 9.04 26.10
N PRO A 165 6.62 7.85 25.50
CA PRO A 165 6.86 7.66 24.07
C PRO A 165 5.75 8.33 23.28
N LEU A 166 6.13 9.05 22.22
CA LEU A 166 5.24 9.70 21.26
C LEU A 166 5.64 9.22 19.86
N THR A 167 4.68 8.70 19.09
CA THR A 167 4.84 8.46 17.66
C THR A 167 4.92 9.79 16.89
N LEU A 168 5.47 9.79 15.67
CA LEU A 168 5.52 11.01 14.84
C LEU A 168 4.15 11.70 14.63
N PRO A 169 3.01 10.98 14.44
CA PRO A 169 1.68 11.59 14.46
C PRO A 169 1.28 12.22 15.80
N GLU A 170 1.66 11.63 16.94
CA GLU A 170 1.38 12.19 18.28
C GLU A 170 2.26 13.40 18.61
N VAL A 171 3.51 13.43 18.11
CA VAL A 171 4.38 14.62 18.11
C VAL A 171 3.75 15.73 17.26
N PHE A 172 3.21 15.40 16.09
CA PHE A 172 2.48 16.35 15.25
C PHE A 172 1.14 16.82 15.87
N ALA A 173 0.53 16.03 16.75
CA ALA A 173 -0.66 16.42 17.49
C ALA A 173 -0.39 17.33 18.70
N GLN A 174 0.87 17.55 19.09
CA GLN A 174 1.22 18.45 20.20
C GLN A 174 0.85 19.91 19.90
N PRO A 175 0.57 20.73 20.93
CA PRO A 175 0.34 22.18 20.74
C PRO A 175 1.60 22.87 20.17
N ASP A 176 1.43 24.02 19.51
CA ASP A 176 2.56 24.75 18.90
C ASP A 176 3.53 25.27 19.98
N GLU A 177 3.01 25.54 21.18
CA GLU A 177 3.75 25.92 22.39
C GLU A 177 4.69 24.80 22.92
N ALA A 178 4.55 23.57 22.44
CA ALA A 178 5.48 22.48 22.74
C ALA A 178 6.78 22.55 21.90
N PHE A 179 6.90 23.53 20.98
CA PHE A 179 8.05 23.71 20.12
C PHE A 179 8.68 25.10 20.30
N PRO A 180 10.02 25.26 20.12
CA PRO A 180 10.99 24.19 19.88
C PRO A 180 11.25 23.34 21.13
N THR A 181 11.59 22.06 20.94
CA THR A 181 11.89 21.12 22.03
C THR A 181 13.00 20.12 21.68
N MET A 182 13.70 19.64 22.70
CA MET A 182 14.68 18.55 22.57
C MET A 182 13.97 17.20 22.69
N ALA A 183 14.24 16.28 21.77
CA ALA A 183 13.69 14.93 21.78
C ALA A 183 14.78 13.86 21.63
N GLU A 184 14.52 12.64 22.12
CA GLU A 184 15.39 11.48 21.96
C GLU A 184 14.64 10.36 21.21
N ILE A 185 15.31 9.70 20.25
CA ILE A 185 14.73 8.60 19.47
C ILE A 185 14.69 7.32 20.32
N LEU A 186 13.50 6.82 20.65
CA LEU A 186 13.32 5.61 21.47
C LEU A 186 13.30 4.33 20.63
N GLU A 187 12.63 4.36 19.47
CA GLU A 187 12.68 3.32 18.44
C GLU A 187 12.60 3.93 17.04
N HIS A 188 13.32 3.31 16.12
CA HIS A 188 13.26 3.54 14.68
C HIS A 188 12.78 2.25 14.02
N HIS A 189 11.89 2.32 13.04
CA HIS A 189 11.40 1.11 12.37
C HIS A 189 12.42 0.56 11.36
N GLU A 190 12.93 -0.64 11.62
CA GLU A 190 13.81 -1.41 10.73
C GLU A 190 13.03 -1.91 9.49
N GLY A 191 12.78 -1.02 8.53
CA GLY A 191 12.19 -1.32 7.23
C GLY A 191 13.14 -1.02 6.08
N GLN A 192 12.73 -1.35 4.85
CA GLN A 192 13.41 -0.83 3.66
C GLN A 192 13.36 0.70 3.67
N PRO A 193 14.49 1.42 3.53
CA PRO A 193 14.53 2.86 3.67
C PRO A 193 13.72 3.52 2.55
N LEU A 194 12.71 4.30 2.90
CA LEU A 194 11.87 4.97 1.90
C LEU A 194 12.57 6.22 1.30
N PHE A 195 13.50 6.82 2.02
CA PHE A 195 14.23 8.03 1.66
C PHE A 195 15.73 7.75 1.49
N ARG A 196 16.40 8.50 0.61
CA ARG A 196 17.84 8.48 0.35
C ARG A 196 18.49 9.82 0.75
N CYS A 197 18.13 10.34 1.91
CA CYS A 197 18.66 11.58 2.48
C CYS A 197 19.80 11.33 3.48
N THR A 198 20.65 12.34 3.66
CA THR A 198 21.84 12.25 4.53
C THR A 198 21.47 12.16 6.01
N TRP A 199 20.45 12.92 6.44
CA TRP A 199 19.99 12.95 7.83
C TRP A 199 19.39 11.63 8.30
N LEU A 200 18.78 10.82 7.42
CA LEU A 200 18.11 9.56 7.83
C LEU A 200 19.09 8.57 8.46
N ALA A 201 20.34 8.53 7.98
CA ALA A 201 21.39 7.69 8.55
C ALA A 201 21.85 8.17 9.95
N GLU A 202 21.61 9.44 10.30
CA GLU A 202 21.89 9.99 11.63
C GLU A 202 20.69 9.75 12.61
N LEU A 203 19.53 9.28 12.13
CA LEU A 203 18.31 9.05 12.94
C LEU A 203 18.23 7.64 13.57
N TYR A 204 19.20 7.30 14.41
CA TYR A 204 19.23 6.01 15.13
C TYR A 204 18.79 6.13 16.60
N LYS A 205 18.50 4.98 17.21
CA LYS A 205 18.03 4.86 18.59
C LYS A 205 19.00 5.46 19.62
N GLY A 206 18.47 6.28 20.52
CA GLY A 206 19.21 7.05 21.51
C GLY A 206 19.85 8.34 20.98
N HIS A 207 19.68 8.66 19.69
CA HIS A 207 20.17 9.92 19.14
C HIS A 207 19.23 11.09 19.50
N PRO A 208 19.76 12.25 19.92
CA PRO A 208 18.96 13.43 20.21
C PRO A 208 18.61 14.22 18.93
N LEU A 209 17.46 14.89 18.95
CA LEU A 209 16.93 15.74 17.89
C LEU A 209 16.41 17.06 18.47
N VAL A 210 16.58 18.14 17.71
CA VAL A 210 15.87 19.40 17.95
C VAL A 210 14.61 19.39 17.09
N LEU A 211 13.43 19.48 17.68
CA LEU A 211 12.17 19.64 16.97
C LEU A 211 11.79 21.12 16.98
N HIS A 212 11.75 21.76 15.81
CA HIS A 212 11.62 23.22 15.70
C HIS A 212 10.18 23.71 15.63
N LYS A 213 9.34 22.98 14.88
CA LYS A 213 7.91 23.26 14.67
C LYS A 213 7.26 22.08 13.97
N ARG A 214 5.93 22.02 14.05
CA ARG A 214 5.10 21.22 13.15
C ARG A 214 4.48 22.07 12.04
N GLY A 215 4.10 21.46 10.92
CA GLY A 215 3.40 22.15 9.85
C GLY A 215 3.02 21.22 8.70
N SER A 216 2.17 21.69 7.79
CA SER A 216 1.83 20.94 6.57
C SER A 216 2.60 21.51 5.40
N SER A 217 3.44 20.69 4.77
CA SER A 217 4.25 21.10 3.61
C SER A 217 3.64 20.60 2.31
N ALA A 218 3.56 21.51 1.33
CA ALA A 218 3.14 21.17 -0.01
C ALA A 218 4.35 20.64 -0.79
N MET A 219 4.32 19.34 -1.10
CA MET A 219 5.41 18.62 -1.74
C MET A 219 5.03 18.20 -3.16
N VAL A 220 6.00 18.23 -4.07
CA VAL A 220 5.88 17.77 -5.45
C VAL A 220 6.77 16.56 -5.64
N LEU A 221 6.18 15.46 -6.13
CA LEU A 221 6.94 14.28 -6.55
C LEU A 221 7.53 14.54 -7.94
N ALA A 222 8.84 14.36 -8.08
CA ALA A 222 9.56 14.52 -9.33
C ALA A 222 10.36 13.27 -9.71
N SER A 223 10.48 12.99 -11.01
CA SER A 223 11.25 11.87 -11.55
C SER A 223 12.25 12.33 -12.63
N GLY A 224 13.42 11.69 -12.69
CA GLY A 224 14.45 11.97 -13.71
C GLY A 224 14.13 11.35 -15.06
N ILE A 225 13.91 12.16 -16.10
CA ILE A 225 13.65 11.70 -17.47
C ILE A 225 14.96 11.65 -18.26
N LYS A 226 15.37 10.44 -18.69
CA LYS A 226 16.51 10.15 -19.59
C LYS A 226 17.85 10.74 -19.09
N GLY A 227 18.61 9.92 -18.36
CA GLY A 227 20.00 10.18 -17.94
C GLY A 227 20.89 8.94 -18.06
N ARG A 228 22.19 9.05 -17.75
CA ARG A 228 23.13 7.90 -17.75
C ARG A 228 22.96 6.97 -16.54
N ASN A 229 22.21 7.40 -15.53
CA ASN A 229 22.00 6.70 -14.27
C ASN A 229 20.63 5.98 -14.28
N ALA A 230 20.42 5.09 -13.32
CA ALA A 230 19.09 4.57 -13.01
C ALA A 230 18.09 5.72 -12.74
N ARG A 231 16.78 5.47 -12.89
CA ARG A 231 15.76 6.46 -12.57
C ARG A 231 15.91 6.89 -11.11
N GLN A 232 15.93 8.21 -10.89
CA GLN A 232 15.95 8.81 -9.57
C GLN A 232 14.66 9.58 -9.34
N TYR A 233 14.21 9.59 -8.09
CA TYR A 233 12.94 10.17 -7.67
C TYR A 233 13.21 11.15 -6.53
N PHE A 234 12.51 12.27 -6.52
CA PHE A 234 12.70 13.34 -5.55
C PHE A 234 11.37 13.82 -5.01
N LEU A 235 11.31 14.05 -3.70
CA LEU A 235 10.25 14.81 -3.06
C LEU A 235 10.76 16.24 -2.87
N VAL A 236 10.11 17.20 -3.52
CA VAL A 236 10.56 18.60 -3.57
C VAL A 236 9.53 19.50 -2.89
N SER A 237 9.95 20.28 -1.90
CA SER A 237 9.08 21.27 -1.26
C SER A 237 8.78 22.43 -2.20
N GLN A 238 7.54 22.95 -2.17
CA GLN A 238 7.19 24.18 -2.89
C GLN A 238 7.98 25.43 -2.45
N SER A 239 8.74 25.37 -1.34
CA SER A 239 9.69 26.41 -0.95
C SER A 239 11.00 26.40 -1.74
N TYR A 240 11.28 25.37 -2.55
CA TYR A 240 12.48 25.26 -3.39
C TYR A 240 12.78 26.56 -4.16
N GLY A 241 13.94 27.15 -3.86
CA GLY A 241 14.37 28.47 -4.33
C GLY A 241 14.89 28.48 -5.76
N GLY A 242 15.17 27.31 -6.35
CA GLY A 242 15.57 27.19 -7.75
C GLY A 242 14.53 27.74 -8.73
N ARG A 243 14.93 27.93 -9.99
CA ARG A 243 14.01 28.34 -11.07
C ARG A 243 13.92 27.29 -12.14
N LEU A 244 12.69 26.96 -12.52
CA LEU A 244 12.35 25.92 -13.46
C LEU A 244 11.89 26.53 -14.79
N ARG A 245 12.23 25.87 -15.90
CA ARG A 245 11.69 26.13 -17.24
C ARG A 245 10.91 24.91 -17.69
N ARG A 246 9.72 25.10 -18.26
CA ARG A 246 8.97 24.00 -18.88
C ARG A 246 9.78 23.38 -20.03
N ARG A 247 9.59 22.08 -20.22
CA ARG A 247 10.07 21.31 -21.35
C ARG A 247 8.88 20.74 -22.12
N PRO A 248 8.96 20.63 -23.45
CA PRO A 248 8.00 19.86 -24.22
C PRO A 248 7.88 18.44 -23.66
N ARG A 249 6.66 18.01 -23.37
CA ARG A 249 6.38 16.58 -23.14
C ARG A 249 6.46 15.82 -24.46
N GLU A 250 7.06 14.65 -24.40
CA GLU A 250 7.05 13.64 -25.47
C GLU A 250 5.89 12.67 -25.19
N PHE A 251 5.14 12.31 -26.23
CA PHE A 251 4.03 11.35 -26.18
C PHE A 251 4.23 10.29 -27.27
N GLU A 252 4.10 9.02 -26.94
CA GLU A 252 4.33 7.88 -27.85
C GLU A 252 3.03 7.37 -28.49
N SER A 253 1.86 7.81 -28.00
CA SER A 253 0.55 7.41 -28.54
C SER A 253 -0.52 8.51 -28.48
N VAL A 254 -1.57 8.34 -29.29
CA VAL A 254 -2.76 9.22 -29.27
C VAL A 254 -3.54 9.09 -27.96
N TYR A 255 -3.52 7.91 -27.33
CA TYR A 255 -4.07 7.72 -25.99
C TYR A 255 -3.37 8.61 -24.94
N GLU A 256 -2.04 8.75 -24.99
CA GLU A 256 -1.31 9.66 -24.08
C GLU A 256 -1.65 11.13 -24.33
N LEU A 257 -1.85 11.53 -25.59
CA LEU A 257 -2.37 12.87 -25.92
C LEU A 257 -3.77 13.09 -25.33
N TYR A 258 -4.65 12.09 -25.43
CA TYR A 258 -5.98 12.14 -24.85
C TYR A 258 -5.90 12.34 -23.33
N VAL A 259 -5.17 11.48 -22.62
CA VAL A 259 -4.89 11.59 -21.17
C VAL A 259 -4.38 12.98 -20.81
N ALA A 260 -3.37 13.49 -21.52
CA ALA A 260 -2.81 14.82 -21.28
C ALA A 260 -3.83 15.96 -21.54
N SER A 261 -4.69 15.81 -22.56
CA SER A 261 -5.71 16.80 -22.91
C SER A 261 -6.86 16.90 -21.89
N THR A 262 -7.14 15.83 -21.13
CA THR A 262 -8.12 15.89 -20.02
C THR A 262 -7.69 16.87 -18.92
N ARG A 263 -6.37 17.10 -18.79
CA ARG A 263 -5.75 17.95 -17.76
C ARG A 263 -5.29 19.31 -18.32
N ALA A 264 -5.10 19.41 -19.64
CA ALA A 264 -4.67 20.63 -20.33
C ALA A 264 -5.51 20.86 -21.60
N LEU A 265 -6.51 21.74 -21.50
CA LEU A 265 -7.36 22.13 -22.62
C LEU A 265 -6.53 22.78 -23.76
N PHE A 266 -6.94 22.52 -25.00
CA PHE A 266 -6.28 23.04 -26.22
C PHE A 266 -4.78 22.71 -26.30
N LEU A 267 -4.40 21.49 -25.89
CA LEU A 267 -3.04 20.98 -25.98
C LEU A 267 -2.55 21.05 -27.44
N LYS A 268 -1.46 21.82 -27.67
CA LYS A 268 -0.81 21.95 -28.98
C LYS A 268 0.39 21.03 -29.06
N VAL A 269 0.48 20.25 -30.13
CA VAL A 269 1.59 19.32 -30.37
C VAL A 269 2.09 19.41 -31.81
N ARG A 270 3.35 19.04 -32.02
CA ARG A 270 3.93 18.80 -33.35
C ARG A 270 4.12 17.30 -33.56
N VAL A 271 3.70 16.80 -34.72
CA VAL A 271 3.94 15.44 -35.18
C VAL A 271 5.42 15.29 -35.54
N THR A 272 6.06 14.23 -35.04
CA THR A 272 7.50 13.98 -35.27
C THR A 272 7.79 12.62 -35.95
N GLN A 273 6.76 11.80 -36.13
CA GLN A 273 6.83 10.53 -36.84
C GLN A 273 5.70 10.46 -37.87
N HIS A 274 5.99 10.00 -39.09
CA HIS A 274 4.98 9.79 -40.12
C HIS A 274 4.13 8.56 -39.81
N SER A 275 2.83 8.62 -40.07
CA SER A 275 1.90 7.49 -39.91
C SER A 275 1.09 7.24 -41.19
N GLU A 276 1.55 6.26 -41.97
CA GLU A 276 0.89 5.76 -43.20
C GLU A 276 -0.25 4.76 -42.93
N GLU A 277 -0.37 4.25 -41.70
CA GLU A 277 -1.35 3.20 -41.38
C GLU A 277 -2.81 3.72 -41.45
N LEU A 278 -3.02 5.02 -41.17
CA LEU A 278 -4.34 5.66 -41.10
C LEU A 278 -5.14 5.63 -42.41
N ASP A 279 -4.47 5.81 -43.55
CA ASP A 279 -5.12 5.91 -44.87
C ASP A 279 -5.89 4.62 -45.24
N ARG A 280 -5.52 3.47 -44.64
CA ARG A 280 -6.14 2.16 -44.92
C ARG A 280 -7.47 1.96 -44.20
N GLU A 281 -7.62 2.59 -43.02
CA GLU A 281 -8.84 2.56 -42.22
C GLU A 281 -9.76 3.77 -42.49
N GLY A 282 -9.36 4.70 -43.36
CA GLY A 282 -10.15 5.89 -43.73
C GLY A 282 -9.95 7.09 -42.80
N PHE A 283 -8.85 7.11 -42.06
CA PHE A 283 -8.38 8.27 -41.28
C PHE A 283 -7.29 9.01 -42.08
N LEU A 284 -7.13 10.31 -41.85
CA LEU A 284 -6.14 11.12 -42.56
C LEU A 284 -4.72 10.81 -42.04
N ALA A 285 -3.78 10.46 -42.91
CA ALA A 285 -2.37 10.35 -42.55
C ALA A 285 -1.79 11.63 -41.91
N LEU A 286 -0.81 11.44 -41.02
CA LEU A 286 -0.06 12.51 -40.36
C LEU A 286 1.38 12.57 -40.88
N SER A 287 1.80 13.74 -41.35
CA SER A 287 3.16 14.02 -41.82
C SER A 287 4.06 14.58 -40.71
N VAL A 288 5.37 14.35 -40.81
CA VAL A 288 6.35 14.94 -39.89
C VAL A 288 6.35 16.46 -40.03
N GLY A 289 6.29 17.18 -38.91
CA GLY A 289 6.28 18.65 -38.85
C GLY A 289 4.90 19.26 -38.63
N GLU A 290 3.82 18.54 -38.95
CA GLU A 290 2.45 19.02 -38.78
C GLU A 290 2.15 19.43 -37.34
N GLN A 291 1.37 20.50 -37.18
CA GLN A 291 0.92 21.00 -35.89
C GLN A 291 -0.55 20.66 -35.66
N LEU A 292 -0.88 20.16 -34.47
CA LEU A 292 -2.22 19.74 -34.08
C LEU A 292 -2.63 20.41 -32.77
N GLU A 293 -3.87 20.89 -32.68
CA GLU A 293 -4.53 21.36 -31.45
C GLU A 293 -5.60 20.35 -31.05
N VAL A 294 -5.46 19.73 -29.87
CA VAL A 294 -6.42 18.74 -29.36
C VAL A 294 -7.71 19.43 -28.91
N LEU A 295 -8.85 19.01 -29.46
CA LEU A 295 -10.16 19.62 -29.18
C LEU A 295 -11.00 18.80 -28.19
N ARG A 296 -11.23 17.51 -28.48
CA ARG A 296 -12.09 16.62 -27.67
C ARG A 296 -11.86 15.14 -28.03
N CYS A 297 -12.34 14.21 -27.20
CA CYS A 297 -12.51 12.81 -27.57
C CYS A 297 -13.97 12.53 -27.95
N GLU A 298 -14.22 11.70 -28.96
CA GLU A 298 -15.56 11.41 -29.49
C GLU A 298 -15.72 9.92 -29.87
N LYS A 299 -16.95 9.38 -29.78
CA LYS A 299 -17.29 8.01 -30.19
C LYS A 299 -17.86 7.98 -31.61
N VAL A 300 -17.02 7.67 -32.58
CA VAL A 300 -17.38 7.57 -34.00
C VAL A 300 -17.75 6.13 -34.36
N LYS A 301 -18.73 5.95 -35.25
CA LYS A 301 -19.07 4.63 -35.82
C LYS A 301 -18.20 4.38 -37.05
N LEU A 302 -17.45 3.29 -37.06
CA LEU A 302 -16.64 2.91 -38.23
C LEU A 302 -17.55 2.66 -39.45
N PRO A 303 -17.19 3.12 -40.66
CA PRO A 303 -17.92 2.82 -41.88
C PRO A 303 -17.78 1.33 -42.20
N GLY A 304 -18.86 0.57 -41.96
CA GLY A 304 -18.86 -0.89 -42.10
C GLY A 304 -18.53 -1.38 -43.52
N GLY A 305 -17.70 -2.42 -43.60
CA GLY A 305 -17.33 -3.07 -44.86
C GLY A 305 -18.54 -3.59 -45.65
N ARG A 306 -18.42 -3.63 -46.98
CA ARG A 306 -19.51 -3.80 -47.97
C ARG A 306 -20.22 -5.19 -48.00
N THR A 307 -20.21 -5.97 -46.92
CA THR A 307 -20.80 -7.32 -46.85
C THR A 307 -21.87 -7.45 -45.76
N SER A 308 -23.09 -7.82 -46.18
CA SER A 308 -24.34 -7.63 -45.45
C SER A 308 -24.63 -8.59 -44.27
N GLN A 309 -23.60 -9.09 -43.57
CA GLN A 309 -23.81 -10.07 -42.48
C GLN A 309 -23.13 -9.79 -41.14
N GLU A 310 -22.30 -8.74 -41.02
CA GLU A 310 -21.79 -8.27 -39.73
C GLU A 310 -22.07 -6.78 -39.53
N LYS A 311 -23.35 -6.39 -39.39
CA LYS A 311 -23.75 -5.10 -38.81
C LYS A 311 -23.54 -5.08 -37.30
N ASN A 312 -22.33 -5.41 -36.84
CA ASN A 312 -21.97 -5.13 -35.45
C ASN A 312 -21.53 -3.66 -35.38
N ASN A 313 -22.25 -2.85 -34.61
CA ASN A 313 -21.98 -1.41 -34.49
C ASN A 313 -20.70 -1.17 -33.69
N GLN A 314 -19.53 -1.38 -34.29
CA GLN A 314 -18.25 -1.03 -33.69
C GLN A 314 -18.13 0.51 -33.62
N THR A 315 -18.53 1.05 -32.47
CA THR A 315 -18.17 2.39 -32.05
C THR A 315 -16.72 2.41 -31.59
N MET A 316 -15.94 3.33 -32.13
CA MET A 316 -14.56 3.57 -31.75
C MET A 316 -14.42 4.96 -31.10
N GLU A 317 -13.58 5.06 -30.07
CA GLU A 317 -13.14 6.32 -29.48
C GLU A 317 -11.98 6.92 -30.29
N VAL A 318 -12.13 8.16 -30.73
CA VAL A 318 -11.14 8.92 -31.51
C VAL A 318 -10.88 10.29 -30.87
N LEU A 319 -9.64 10.75 -30.96
CA LEU A 319 -9.25 12.10 -30.56
C LEU A 319 -9.45 13.05 -31.74
N VAL A 320 -10.26 14.08 -31.56
CA VAL A 320 -10.55 15.10 -32.56
C VAL A 320 -9.54 16.24 -32.39
N CYS A 321 -8.76 16.50 -33.44
CA CYS A 321 -7.71 17.51 -33.47
C CYS A 321 -7.96 18.49 -34.62
N ARG A 322 -7.58 19.75 -34.43
CA ARG A 322 -7.48 20.75 -35.52
C ARG A 322 -6.04 20.79 -36.04
N ARG A 323 -5.86 20.64 -37.35
CA ARG A 323 -4.58 20.90 -38.02
C ARG A 323 -4.35 22.41 -38.04
N LEU A 324 -3.19 22.85 -37.54
CA LEU A 324 -2.78 24.25 -37.53
C LEU A 324 -1.84 24.48 -38.71
N GLN A 325 -2.23 25.38 -39.61
CA GLN A 325 -1.40 25.82 -40.71
C GLN A 325 -0.28 26.73 -40.19
N GLU A 326 0.93 26.58 -40.73
CA GLU A 326 1.98 27.57 -40.54
C GLU A 326 1.68 28.69 -41.54
N VAL A 327 1.15 29.81 -41.03
CA VAL A 327 0.97 31.04 -41.83
C VAL A 327 2.35 31.64 -41.98
N ASP A 328 2.85 31.74 -43.20
CA ASP A 328 4.08 32.50 -43.49
C ASP A 328 3.79 34.00 -43.24
N ASP A 329 4.71 34.68 -42.55
CA ASP A 329 4.53 36.06 -42.02
C ASP A 329 4.40 37.16 -43.11
N ASP A 330 4.28 36.81 -44.40
CA ASP A 330 4.34 37.72 -45.55
C ASP A 330 2.98 37.94 -46.28
N GLU A 331 1.88 37.27 -45.90
CA GLU A 331 0.55 37.46 -46.51
C GLU A 331 -0.49 38.03 -45.52
N GLU A 332 -0.58 39.37 -45.49
CA GLU A 332 -1.67 40.13 -44.85
C GLU A 332 -2.98 40.03 -45.67
N ASP A 333 -3.60 38.85 -45.76
CA ASP A 333 -4.96 38.72 -46.33
C ASP A 333 -5.90 37.92 -45.40
N GLU A 334 -7.03 38.54 -45.03
CA GLU A 334 -7.97 38.06 -44.00
C GLU A 334 -8.94 36.96 -44.50
N GLU A 335 -8.45 35.84 -45.02
CA GLU A 335 -9.28 34.63 -45.19
C GLU A 335 -8.92 33.56 -44.16
N LYS A 336 -9.82 33.37 -43.18
CA LYS A 336 -9.75 32.26 -42.23
C LYS A 336 -10.09 30.95 -42.94
N GLU A 337 -9.08 30.34 -43.58
CA GLU A 337 -9.21 28.98 -44.10
C GLU A 337 -9.78 28.05 -43.03
N GLU A 338 -10.71 27.16 -43.42
CA GLU A 338 -11.35 26.21 -42.51
C GLU A 338 -10.33 25.18 -42.02
N SER A 339 -9.59 25.52 -40.97
CA SER A 339 -8.54 24.69 -40.35
C SER A 339 -9.01 23.24 -40.17
N GLU A 340 -8.38 22.33 -40.93
CA GLU A 340 -8.85 20.97 -41.16
C GLU A 340 -8.98 20.15 -39.85
N VAL A 341 -10.07 19.39 -39.72
CA VAL A 341 -10.33 18.57 -38.52
C VAL A 341 -9.93 17.12 -38.76
N VAL A 342 -8.88 16.70 -38.07
CA VAL A 342 -8.31 15.35 -38.11
C VAL A 342 -8.89 14.49 -36.97
N HIS A 343 -9.23 13.24 -37.29
CA HIS A 343 -9.73 12.26 -36.32
C HIS A 343 -8.66 11.18 -36.11
N LEU A 344 -8.15 11.07 -34.89
CA LEU A 344 -7.04 10.16 -34.56
C LEU A 344 -7.53 8.97 -33.71
N PRO A 345 -7.37 7.73 -34.19
CA PRO A 345 -7.69 6.52 -33.41
C PRO A 345 -6.98 6.48 -32.05
N LEU A 346 -7.67 6.32 -30.91
CA LEU A 346 -6.99 6.32 -29.59
C LEU A 346 -5.91 5.23 -29.44
N TYR A 347 -6.05 4.09 -30.12
CA TYR A 347 -5.04 3.02 -30.08
C TYR A 347 -3.78 3.32 -30.90
N MET A 348 -3.77 4.39 -31.70
CA MET A 348 -2.67 4.74 -32.60
C MET A 348 -1.39 5.04 -31.84
N GLN A 349 -0.31 4.40 -32.26
CA GLN A 349 1.06 4.70 -31.85
C GLN A 349 1.65 5.73 -32.82
N SER A 350 2.22 6.81 -32.30
CA SER A 350 2.81 7.90 -33.08
C SER A 350 3.50 8.88 -32.13
N HIS A 351 4.67 9.39 -32.51
CA HIS A 351 5.44 10.29 -31.65
C HIS A 351 5.04 11.77 -31.84
N PHE A 352 4.59 12.39 -30.75
CA PHE A 352 4.16 13.79 -30.67
C PHE A 352 4.96 14.57 -29.62
N VAL A 353 5.19 15.85 -29.86
CA VAL A 353 5.95 16.74 -28.95
C VAL A 353 5.13 18.00 -28.63
N GLU A 354 4.97 18.33 -27.35
CA GLU A 354 4.20 19.51 -26.90
C GLU A 354 4.80 20.85 -27.38
N LYS A 355 4.00 21.68 -28.04
CA LYS A 355 4.40 23.03 -28.46
C LYS A 355 4.18 24.01 -27.29
N LEU A 356 5.27 24.34 -26.59
CA LEU A 356 5.25 25.37 -25.55
C LEU A 356 5.13 26.78 -26.15
N THR A 357 4.30 27.62 -25.52
CA THR A 357 4.09 29.02 -25.90
C THR A 357 5.05 30.00 -25.23
N ASP A 358 5.74 29.59 -24.17
CA ASP A 358 6.75 30.40 -23.50
C ASP A 358 7.98 29.60 -23.03
N ASN A 359 9.04 30.33 -22.71
CA ASN A 359 10.30 29.84 -22.15
C ASN A 359 10.63 30.59 -20.84
N LYS A 360 9.59 30.95 -20.09
CA LYS A 360 9.69 31.73 -18.85
C LYS A 360 10.32 30.88 -17.74
N LYS A 361 10.94 31.57 -16.79
CA LYS A 361 11.46 30.96 -15.56
C LYS A 361 10.40 31.08 -14.47
N TYR A 362 10.05 29.97 -13.84
CA TYR A 362 9.04 29.88 -12.79
C TYR A 362 9.66 29.44 -11.46
N SER A 363 9.03 29.78 -10.33
CA SER A 363 9.23 29.00 -9.10
C SER A 363 8.41 27.70 -9.16
N LEU A 364 8.73 26.70 -8.34
CA LEU A 364 7.95 25.46 -8.28
C LEU A 364 6.49 25.73 -7.84
N LYS A 365 6.31 26.65 -6.88
CA LYS A 365 5.01 27.11 -6.39
C LYS A 365 4.14 27.78 -7.46
N ASP A 366 4.75 28.50 -8.40
CA ASP A 366 4.03 29.15 -9.49
C ASP A 366 3.66 28.16 -10.60
N LEU A 367 4.52 27.18 -10.89
CA LEU A 367 4.20 26.10 -11.84
C LEU A 367 2.94 25.34 -11.42
N GLY A 368 2.87 24.90 -10.16
CA GLY A 368 1.73 24.14 -9.63
C GLY A 368 0.41 24.93 -9.58
N LYS A 369 0.45 26.25 -9.76
CA LYS A 369 -0.75 27.11 -9.90
C LYS A 369 -1.11 27.39 -11.36
N ALA A 370 -0.10 27.55 -12.22
CA ALA A 370 -0.29 27.96 -13.61
C ALA A 370 -0.59 26.78 -14.55
N PHE A 371 -0.19 25.55 -14.19
CA PHE A 371 -0.23 24.39 -15.07
C PHE A 371 -0.60 23.11 -14.31
N ALA A 372 -1.39 22.23 -14.94
CA ALA A 372 -1.75 20.92 -14.39
C ALA A 372 -0.64 19.88 -14.58
N LEU A 373 -0.51 18.96 -13.62
CA LEU A 373 0.47 17.86 -13.64
C LEU A 373 -0.06 16.61 -14.40
N PRO A 374 0.81 15.83 -15.07
CA PRO A 374 2.28 15.92 -15.05
C PRO A 374 2.87 16.91 -16.07
N LEU A 375 4.04 17.45 -15.73
CA LEU A 375 4.78 18.45 -16.52
C LEU A 375 6.27 18.11 -16.60
N ASP A 376 6.85 18.25 -17.79
CA ASP A 376 8.30 18.14 -17.96
C ASP A 376 8.96 19.51 -17.75
N VAL A 377 10.08 19.55 -17.03
CA VAL A 377 10.80 20.78 -16.66
C VAL A 377 12.31 20.58 -16.68
N LYS A 378 13.06 21.69 -16.71
CA LYS A 378 14.51 21.70 -16.43
C LYS A 378 14.85 22.81 -15.44
N VAL A 379 15.76 22.54 -14.51
CA VAL A 379 16.37 23.56 -13.65
C VAL A 379 17.17 24.56 -14.51
N ALA A 380 16.78 25.82 -14.43
CA ALA A 380 17.34 26.95 -15.17
C ALA A 380 18.22 27.86 -14.29
N SER A 381 18.06 27.77 -12.97
CA SER A 381 19.05 28.21 -11.97
C SER A 381 18.87 27.35 -10.72
N ARG A 382 19.99 26.94 -10.11
CA ARG A 382 20.02 26.18 -8.86
C ARG A 382 19.33 26.94 -7.73
N ASP A 383 18.90 26.21 -6.71
CA ASP A 383 18.65 26.79 -5.40
C ASP A 383 19.96 27.35 -4.80
N ALA A 384 19.86 28.46 -4.07
CA ALA A 384 20.99 29.09 -3.38
C ALA A 384 21.09 28.65 -1.92
N GLU A 385 20.01 28.12 -1.34
CA GLU A 385 19.98 27.62 0.04
C GLU A 385 20.52 26.17 0.15
N LEU A 386 20.60 25.45 -0.97
CA LEU A 386 21.19 24.11 -1.04
C LEU A 386 22.70 24.17 -1.33
N GLU A 387 23.50 23.54 -0.47
CA GLU A 387 24.96 23.36 -0.67
C GLU A 387 25.27 22.64 -2.00
N THR A 388 24.52 21.57 -2.27
CA THR A 388 24.52 20.85 -3.55
C THR A 388 23.08 20.61 -3.99
N ASP A 389 22.63 21.29 -5.05
CA ASP A 389 21.30 21.10 -5.64
C ASP A 389 21.31 19.86 -6.57
N PRO A 390 20.64 18.75 -6.20
CA PRO A 390 20.68 17.51 -6.98
C PRO A 390 19.87 17.61 -8.28
N LEU A 391 18.93 18.56 -8.38
CA LEU A 391 18.02 18.67 -9.54
C LEU A 391 18.72 19.30 -10.76
N VAL A 392 19.83 20.01 -10.57
CA VAL A 392 20.60 20.68 -11.63
C VAL A 392 21.22 19.69 -12.64
N GLY A 393 21.51 18.46 -12.21
CA GLY A 393 22.16 17.44 -13.05
C GLY A 393 21.28 16.90 -14.19
N PHE A 394 19.97 17.12 -14.15
CA PHE A 394 19.02 16.51 -15.07
C PHE A 394 18.77 17.34 -16.34
N SER A 395 18.76 16.66 -17.49
CA SER A 395 18.34 17.22 -18.79
C SER A 395 16.87 17.59 -18.80
N SER A 396 16.04 16.73 -18.21
CA SER A 396 14.60 16.92 -17.98
C SER A 396 14.17 16.17 -16.71
N LEU A 397 13.23 16.77 -15.97
CA LEU A 397 12.57 16.22 -14.79
C LEU A 397 11.07 16.21 -15.07
N ARG A 398 10.37 15.13 -14.74
CA ARG A 398 8.90 15.12 -14.72
C ARG A 398 8.43 15.52 -13.34
N LEU A 399 7.58 16.53 -13.23
CA LEU A 399 6.77 16.77 -12.03
C LEU A 399 5.52 15.92 -12.18
N GLU A 400 5.34 14.93 -11.31
CA GLU A 400 4.31 13.88 -11.46
C GLU A 400 3.01 14.26 -10.75
N ALA A 401 3.10 14.60 -9.47
CA ALA A 401 1.97 14.86 -8.59
C ALA A 401 2.34 15.86 -7.49
N THR A 402 1.34 16.56 -6.94
CA THR A 402 1.48 17.42 -5.74
C THR A 402 0.67 16.80 -4.60
N THR A 403 1.18 16.90 -3.38
CA THR A 403 0.48 16.52 -2.15
C THR A 403 0.68 17.59 -1.07
N ILE A 404 -0.11 17.52 -0.01
CA ILE A 404 0.15 18.22 1.24
C ILE A 404 0.38 17.13 2.29
N GLN A 405 1.54 17.16 2.97
CA GLN A 405 1.89 16.17 4.00
C GLN A 405 2.09 16.86 5.35
N PRO A 406 1.64 16.26 6.46
CA PRO A 406 2.03 16.68 7.79
C PRO A 406 3.51 16.36 8.03
N MET A 407 4.27 17.40 8.40
CA MET A 407 5.70 17.37 8.63
C MET A 407 6.03 17.88 10.04
N VAL A 408 7.12 17.37 10.60
CA VAL A 408 7.82 17.99 11.73
C VAL A 408 9.17 18.48 11.24
N GLN A 409 9.47 19.78 11.37
CA GLN A 409 10.79 20.30 11.05
C GLN A 409 11.73 19.97 12.21
N ALA A 410 12.83 19.30 11.91
CA ALA A 410 13.85 18.88 12.87
C ALA A 410 15.26 19.29 12.42
N SER A 411 16.20 19.32 13.36
CA SER A 411 17.63 19.36 13.07
C SER A 411 18.42 18.49 14.05
N LEU A 412 19.66 18.19 13.71
CA LEU A 412 20.59 17.49 14.60
C LEU A 412 21.23 18.51 15.55
N PRO A 413 21.37 18.23 16.87
CA PRO A 413 21.91 19.20 17.82
C PRO A 413 23.34 19.70 17.53
N GLY A 414 24.14 18.89 16.82
CA GLY A 414 25.50 19.27 16.38
C GLY A 414 25.56 20.08 15.09
N LYS A 415 24.44 20.29 14.39
CA LYS A 415 24.30 21.08 13.15
C LYS A 415 22.94 21.81 13.14
N PRO A 416 22.63 22.66 14.14
CA PRO A 416 21.28 23.18 14.34
C PRO A 416 20.83 24.12 13.21
N GLU A 417 21.75 24.64 12.39
CA GLU A 417 21.46 25.48 11.22
C GLU A 417 20.89 24.67 10.04
N ARG A 418 21.11 23.33 10.01
CA ARG A 418 20.67 22.44 8.94
C ARG A 418 19.40 21.70 9.36
N CYS A 419 18.25 22.26 8.96
CA CYS A 419 16.94 21.68 9.19
C CYS A 419 16.49 20.77 8.05
N PHE A 420 15.69 19.77 8.38
CA PHE A 420 14.99 18.87 7.47
C PHE A 420 13.55 18.64 7.94
N GLU A 421 12.68 18.17 7.06
CA GLU A 421 11.28 17.86 7.38
C GLU A 421 11.06 16.35 7.44
N ILE A 422 10.51 15.88 8.56
CA ILE A 422 10.17 14.48 8.79
C ILE A 422 8.68 14.26 8.46
N PRO A 423 8.33 13.49 7.42
CA PRO A 423 6.95 13.17 7.08
C PRO A 423 6.34 12.14 8.04
N THR A 424 5.30 12.55 8.77
CA THR A 424 4.82 11.80 9.95
C THR A 424 4.06 10.52 9.63
N HIS A 425 3.60 10.37 8.39
CA HIS A 425 2.93 9.17 7.88
C HIS A 425 3.85 8.22 7.10
N TRP A 426 5.05 8.67 6.73
CA TRP A 426 5.98 7.91 5.89
C TRP A 426 7.23 7.42 6.63
N LEU A 427 7.53 7.98 7.79
CA LEU A 427 8.53 7.45 8.70
C LEU A 427 7.84 6.92 9.96
N ASN A 428 8.17 5.70 10.38
CA ASN A 428 7.69 5.14 11.64
C ASN A 428 8.82 5.21 12.69
N MET A 429 8.60 6.02 13.71
CA MET A 429 9.56 6.34 14.76
C MET A 429 8.81 6.75 16.03
N SER A 430 9.36 6.38 17.18
CA SER A 430 8.92 6.89 18.49
C SER A 430 10.01 7.75 19.13
N LEU A 431 9.58 8.87 19.70
CA LEU A 431 10.38 9.92 20.30
C LEU A 431 9.93 10.13 21.75
N SER A 432 10.81 10.66 22.61
CA SER A 432 10.38 11.27 23.88
C SER A 432 10.95 12.66 24.00
N PHE A 433 10.14 13.61 24.46
CA PHE A 433 10.62 14.95 24.81
C PHE A 433 11.52 14.88 26.04
N THR A 434 12.53 15.74 26.06
CA THR A 434 13.59 15.78 27.07
C THR A 434 13.74 17.21 27.58
N ASN A 435 14.24 17.36 28.82
CA ASN A 435 14.49 18.67 29.43
C ASN A 435 15.90 19.21 29.09
N ASP A 436 16.52 18.69 28.04
CA ASP A 436 17.86 19.12 27.61
C ASP A 436 17.82 20.53 27.02
N PRO A 437 18.88 21.35 27.18
CA PRO A 437 18.89 22.72 26.69
C PRO A 437 18.94 22.76 25.15
N LEU A 438 18.12 23.62 24.56
CA LEU A 438 18.09 23.86 23.11
C LEU A 438 19.41 24.49 22.62
N PRO A 439 19.95 24.06 21.46
CA PRO A 439 21.04 24.76 20.79
C PRO A 439 20.66 26.20 20.39
N LEU A 440 21.61 27.12 20.54
CA LEU A 440 21.48 28.49 20.05
C LEU A 440 21.75 28.55 18.54
N ALA A 441 20.70 28.68 17.74
CA ALA A 441 20.79 28.98 16.30
C ALA A 441 20.00 30.26 15.97
N GLN A 442 20.53 31.05 15.03
CA GLN A 442 19.94 32.33 14.62
C GLN A 442 19.30 32.28 13.23
N GLU A 443 19.81 31.44 12.34
CA GLU A 443 19.28 31.21 10.99
C GLU A 443 19.19 29.70 10.72
N TYR A 444 18.15 29.30 9.99
CA TYR A 444 17.85 27.90 9.69
C TYR A 444 17.72 27.72 8.18
N HIS A 445 18.54 26.84 7.60
CA HIS A 445 18.41 26.38 6.23
C HIS A 445 17.61 25.09 6.20
N LEU A 446 16.51 25.07 5.46
CA LEU A 446 15.67 23.89 5.28
C LEU A 446 16.09 23.13 4.02
N GLU A 447 16.34 21.82 4.12
CA GLU A 447 16.55 20.97 2.96
C GLU A 447 15.25 20.85 2.14
N THR A 448 15.18 21.55 1.01
CA THR A 448 13.97 21.64 0.17
C THR A 448 13.81 20.49 -0.82
N VAL A 449 14.82 19.61 -0.96
CA VAL A 449 14.83 18.48 -1.91
C VAL A 449 15.31 17.23 -1.18
N THR A 450 14.52 16.15 -1.25
CA THR A 450 14.88 14.84 -0.69
C THR A 450 14.83 13.78 -1.78
N GLU A 451 15.91 13.02 -2.00
CA GLU A 451 15.87 11.83 -2.87
C GLU A 451 15.04 10.73 -2.18
N VAL A 452 14.18 10.05 -2.94
CA VAL A 452 13.31 8.97 -2.46
C VAL A 452 13.54 7.70 -3.26
N THR A 453 13.14 6.58 -2.69
CA THR A 453 13.26 5.26 -3.32
C THR A 453 12.13 4.97 -4.30
N ASP A 454 12.40 4.02 -5.19
CA ASP A 454 11.44 3.41 -6.11
C ASP A 454 10.19 2.87 -5.37
N SER A 455 10.37 2.29 -4.18
CA SER A 455 9.27 1.83 -3.32
C SER A 455 8.41 2.99 -2.81
N PHE A 456 9.02 4.07 -2.31
CA PHE A 456 8.27 5.29 -1.94
C PHE A 456 7.50 5.85 -3.14
N TYR A 457 8.16 5.97 -4.30
CA TYR A 457 7.53 6.46 -5.53
C TYR A 457 6.30 5.62 -5.91
N CYS A 458 6.41 4.29 -5.88
CA CYS A 458 5.31 3.39 -6.19
C CYS A 458 4.15 3.49 -5.19
N GLU A 459 4.40 3.53 -3.87
CA GLU A 459 3.32 3.70 -2.88
C GLU A 459 2.67 5.09 -2.98
N PHE A 460 3.46 6.14 -3.18
CA PHE A 460 2.95 7.49 -3.38
C PHE A 460 2.06 7.56 -4.64
N GLN A 461 2.48 6.94 -5.74
CA GLN A 461 1.65 6.89 -6.94
C GLN A 461 0.32 6.18 -6.70
N LYS A 462 0.26 5.09 -5.93
CA LYS A 462 -1.01 4.43 -5.59
C LYS A 462 -1.97 5.35 -4.83
N LEU A 463 -1.46 6.22 -3.95
CA LEU A 463 -2.26 7.18 -3.20
C LEU A 463 -2.76 8.36 -4.06
N THR A 464 -2.04 8.70 -5.14
CA THR A 464 -2.37 9.83 -6.04
C THR A 464 -2.92 9.40 -7.40
N ALA A 465 -3.03 8.09 -7.66
CA ALA A 465 -3.49 7.55 -8.93
C ALA A 465 -4.96 7.88 -9.17
N SER A 466 -5.25 8.40 -10.36
CA SER A 466 -6.61 8.46 -10.89
C SER A 466 -6.98 7.10 -11.49
N ASP A 467 -8.26 6.73 -11.45
CA ASP A 467 -8.82 5.52 -12.08
C ASP A 467 -8.91 5.69 -13.60
N GLU A 468 -7.75 5.87 -14.24
CA GLU A 468 -7.61 6.21 -15.65
C GLU A 468 -7.66 4.92 -16.50
N PRO A 469 -8.64 4.76 -17.41
CA PRO A 469 -8.93 3.49 -18.06
C PRO A 469 -7.80 3.09 -19.02
N PRO A 470 -7.32 1.83 -19.01
CA PRO A 470 -6.14 1.43 -19.78
C PRO A 470 -6.30 1.67 -21.29
N PRO A 471 -5.20 1.89 -22.03
CA PRO A 471 -5.24 2.22 -23.45
C PRO A 471 -6.06 1.21 -24.26
N PRO A 472 -6.95 1.68 -25.17
CA PRO A 472 -7.80 0.79 -25.93
C PRO A 472 -6.96 -0.08 -26.87
N ARG A 473 -7.28 -1.37 -26.94
CA ARG A 473 -6.59 -2.30 -27.84
C ARG A 473 -7.00 -2.03 -29.29
N PRO A 474 -6.09 -2.14 -30.28
CA PRO A 474 -6.44 -2.09 -31.69
C PRO A 474 -7.53 -3.11 -32.05
N PRO A 475 -8.44 -2.79 -32.99
CA PRO A 475 -9.42 -3.74 -33.50
C PRO A 475 -8.71 -4.93 -34.12
N LYS A 476 -9.23 -6.13 -33.89
CA LYS A 476 -8.65 -7.35 -34.49
C LYS A 476 -8.77 -7.25 -36.02
N PRO A 477 -7.68 -7.31 -36.79
CA PRO A 477 -7.77 -7.33 -38.24
C PRO A 477 -8.56 -8.57 -38.68
N SER A 478 -9.59 -8.37 -39.51
CA SER A 478 -10.33 -9.49 -40.08
C SER A 478 -9.39 -10.30 -40.96
N SER A 479 -9.37 -11.62 -40.75
CA SER A 479 -8.39 -12.50 -41.39
C SER A 479 -8.64 -12.59 -42.89
N ARG A 480 -8.00 -11.73 -43.68
CA ARG A 480 -8.03 -11.84 -45.14
C ARG A 480 -7.34 -13.15 -45.56
N SER A 481 -8.08 -13.98 -46.27
CA SER A 481 -7.60 -15.18 -46.93
C SER A 481 -6.42 -14.86 -47.84
N LYS A 482 -5.35 -15.66 -47.74
CA LYS A 482 -4.21 -15.59 -48.67
C LYS A 482 -4.71 -15.86 -50.09
N PRO A 483 -4.46 -14.99 -51.08
CA PRO A 483 -4.77 -15.30 -52.46
C PRO A 483 -3.86 -16.45 -52.92
N SER A 484 -4.46 -17.59 -53.25
CA SER A 484 -3.75 -18.70 -53.89
C SER A 484 -3.58 -18.41 -55.38
N SER A 485 -2.45 -17.83 -55.78
CA SER A 485 -2.04 -17.70 -57.19
C SER A 485 -0.80 -18.55 -57.48
N GLY A 486 -1.02 -19.84 -57.73
CA GLY A 486 0.02 -20.68 -58.32
C GLY A 486 0.16 -20.36 -59.81
N SER A 487 1.36 -20.01 -60.25
CA SER A 487 1.75 -20.14 -61.66
C SER A 487 3.14 -20.79 -61.72
N LYS A 488 3.23 -21.90 -62.45
CA LYS A 488 4.47 -22.64 -62.67
C LYS A 488 5.16 -22.09 -63.92
N SER A 489 6.45 -21.82 -63.85
CA SER A 489 7.36 -21.95 -64.99
C SER A 489 8.73 -22.43 -64.50
N SER A 490 9.44 -23.16 -65.35
CA SER A 490 10.58 -23.99 -64.96
C SER A 490 11.79 -23.77 -65.86
N LYS A 491 12.99 -23.61 -65.27
CA LYS A 491 14.23 -24.13 -65.87
C LYS A 491 15.46 -24.14 -64.94
N ALA A 492 16.07 -25.32 -64.87
CA ALA A 492 17.50 -25.65 -64.80
C ALA A 492 18.48 -24.92 -63.85
N THR A 493 19.09 -25.72 -62.98
CA THR A 493 20.40 -25.57 -62.29
C THR A 493 21.58 -25.62 -63.30
N PRO A 494 22.84 -25.23 -62.95
CA PRO A 494 23.68 -25.98 -61.98
C PRO A 494 24.53 -25.14 -60.99
N SER A 495 24.98 -25.80 -59.92
CA SER A 495 26.03 -25.37 -58.98
C SER A 495 27.43 -25.83 -59.44
N PRO A 496 28.49 -25.29 -58.84
CA PRO A 496 29.33 -26.05 -57.88
C PRO A 496 29.81 -25.16 -56.69
N SER A 497 30.45 -25.60 -55.59
CA SER A 497 30.89 -26.91 -55.06
C SER A 497 31.26 -26.76 -53.57
N GLN A 498 31.17 -27.83 -52.77
CA GLN A 498 31.91 -28.00 -51.50
C GLN A 498 33.08 -28.99 -51.68
N PRO A 499 34.05 -29.00 -50.74
CA PRO A 499 34.34 -30.20 -49.92
C PRO A 499 34.72 -29.84 -48.45
N ASP A 500 34.84 -30.73 -47.45
CA ASP A 500 34.39 -32.12 -47.22
C ASP A 500 34.41 -32.43 -45.70
N THR A 501 33.82 -33.55 -45.25
CA THR A 501 33.79 -34.00 -43.83
C THR A 501 34.52 -35.35 -43.62
N PRO A 502 34.94 -35.69 -42.38
CA PRO A 502 34.45 -36.91 -41.68
C PRO A 502 34.31 -36.72 -40.13
N CYS A 503 33.61 -37.53 -39.30
CA CYS A 503 32.81 -38.76 -39.50
C CYS A 503 31.70 -38.95 -38.40
N ARG A 504 31.54 -40.15 -37.80
CA ARG A 504 30.52 -40.63 -36.81
C ARG A 504 31.03 -41.96 -36.16
N PRO A 505 30.31 -42.82 -35.37
CA PRO A 505 29.06 -42.76 -34.53
C PRO A 505 29.21 -43.59 -33.18
N PRO A 506 28.21 -44.36 -32.62
CA PRO A 506 26.86 -44.04 -32.06
C PRO A 506 26.54 -44.64 -30.64
N LYS A 507 25.37 -44.26 -30.05
CA LYS A 507 24.32 -45.07 -29.33
C LYS A 507 23.35 -44.12 -28.55
N SER A 508 22.29 -44.54 -27.84
CA SER A 508 21.06 -45.33 -28.17
C SER A 508 20.11 -45.39 -26.94
N GLY A 509 18.76 -45.29 -26.96
CA GLY A 509 17.77 -44.98 -28.02
C GLY A 509 16.31 -45.37 -27.62
N THR A 510 15.32 -45.00 -28.44
CA THR A 510 13.99 -45.67 -28.63
C THR A 510 12.82 -45.47 -27.63
N LEU A 511 11.81 -44.66 -28.05
CA LEU A 511 10.33 -44.90 -28.13
C LEU A 511 9.52 -45.53 -26.93
N SER A 512 8.21 -45.30 -26.72
CA SER A 512 7.18 -44.36 -27.23
C SER A 512 5.81 -44.56 -26.52
N LEU A 513 4.92 -43.53 -26.54
CA LEU A 513 3.42 -43.54 -26.47
C LEU A 513 2.69 -44.54 -25.53
N LEU A 514 1.86 -44.14 -24.56
CA LEU A 514 0.56 -43.41 -24.65
C LEU A 514 -0.52 -44.03 -25.58
N SER A 515 -1.44 -44.79 -24.96
CA SER A 515 -2.84 -45.09 -25.32
C SER A 515 -3.43 -45.92 -24.16
N GLY A 516 -4.69 -45.85 -23.72
CA GLY A 516 -5.83 -45.01 -24.09
C GLY A 516 -7.15 -45.73 -23.69
N LEU A 517 -8.15 -44.96 -23.22
CA LEU A 517 -9.59 -45.29 -23.11
C LEU A 517 -10.15 -46.14 -21.93
N SER A 518 -11.08 -45.48 -21.23
CA SER A 518 -12.44 -45.93 -20.87
C SER A 518 -12.74 -46.82 -19.64
N LEU A 519 -13.91 -46.53 -19.07
CA LEU A 519 -14.59 -47.12 -17.91
C LEU A 519 -15.10 -48.54 -18.21
N ASP A 520 -15.10 -49.46 -17.23
CA ASP A 520 -16.33 -49.77 -16.45
C ASP A 520 -16.13 -50.74 -15.24
N SER A 521 -17.12 -50.70 -14.33
CA SER A 521 -17.44 -51.50 -13.13
C SER A 521 -16.64 -52.77 -12.72
N LYS A 522 -16.27 -52.85 -11.42
CA LYS A 522 -16.90 -53.76 -10.41
C LYS A 522 -16.34 -53.62 -8.98
N LYS A 523 -17.19 -53.95 -7.98
CA LYS A 523 -16.90 -53.92 -6.54
C LYS A 523 -15.92 -55.03 -6.10
N THR A 524 -14.96 -54.68 -5.25
CA THR A 524 -14.45 -55.58 -4.19
C THR A 524 -13.97 -54.77 -2.98
N HIS A 525 -14.39 -55.16 -1.77
CA HIS A 525 -14.00 -54.50 -0.52
C HIS A 525 -12.54 -54.80 -0.13
N ARG A 526 -11.81 -53.78 0.32
CA ARG A 526 -10.74 -53.89 1.33
C ARG A 526 -10.79 -52.65 2.25
N PRO A 527 -10.33 -52.74 3.51
CA PRO A 527 -10.53 -51.70 4.51
C PRO A 527 -9.61 -50.48 4.27
N PRO A 528 -9.99 -49.28 4.76
CA PRO A 528 -9.11 -48.11 4.74
C PRO A 528 -7.89 -48.30 5.64
N ALA A 529 -6.74 -47.77 5.23
CA ALA A 529 -5.58 -47.59 6.10
C ALA A 529 -5.85 -46.46 7.13
N PRO A 530 -5.11 -46.40 8.26
CA PRO A 530 -5.34 -45.40 9.29
C PRO A 530 -5.03 -43.98 8.81
N LEU A 531 -5.76 -43.00 9.34
CA LEU A 531 -5.43 -41.58 9.17
C LEU A 531 -4.12 -41.25 9.89
N PRO A 532 -3.22 -40.43 9.31
CA PRO A 532 -2.08 -39.90 10.04
C PRO A 532 -2.53 -38.92 11.15
N PRO A 533 -1.78 -38.79 12.24
CA PRO A 533 -2.16 -37.96 13.38
C PRO A 533 -2.20 -36.47 13.02
N ALA A 534 -3.20 -35.75 13.56
CA ALA A 534 -3.27 -34.31 13.45
C ALA A 534 -2.13 -33.65 14.25
N ILE A 535 -1.28 -32.88 13.57
CA ILE A 535 -0.29 -32.03 14.22
C ILE A 535 -0.99 -30.76 14.68
N THR A 536 -1.42 -30.74 15.93
CA THR A 536 -1.98 -29.56 16.59
C THR A 536 -0.87 -28.73 17.25
N ASP A 537 -0.06 -28.04 16.45
CA ASP A 537 0.76 -26.92 16.95
C ASP A 537 -0.10 -25.67 17.03
N ALA A 538 -0.95 -25.63 18.06
CA ALA A 538 -1.64 -24.44 18.51
C ALA A 538 -1.26 -24.21 19.98
N PRO A 539 -0.84 -22.99 20.39
CA PRO A 539 -0.47 -22.74 21.78
C PRO A 539 -1.68 -22.93 22.70
N PRO A 540 -1.47 -23.39 23.96
CA PRO A 540 -2.55 -23.70 24.89
C PRO A 540 -3.43 -22.48 25.17
N LEU A 541 -4.74 -22.65 24.92
CA LEU A 541 -5.74 -21.61 25.11
C LEU A 541 -6.23 -21.63 26.57
N ASN A 542 -5.60 -20.82 27.43
CA ASN A 542 -6.09 -20.62 28.80
C ASN A 542 -7.22 -19.57 28.84
N PRO A 543 -8.27 -19.77 29.66
CA PRO A 543 -9.34 -18.79 29.82
C PRO A 543 -8.86 -17.52 30.54
N ARG A 544 -9.46 -16.37 30.20
CA ARG A 544 -9.17 -15.08 30.84
C ARG A 544 -9.65 -15.09 32.30
N LYS A 545 -8.83 -14.60 33.23
CA LYS A 545 -9.23 -14.35 34.62
C LYS A 545 -10.00 -13.02 34.69
N PRO A 546 -11.08 -12.92 35.48
CA PRO A 546 -11.87 -11.69 35.61
C PRO A 546 -11.15 -10.64 36.46
N MET A 547 -11.25 -9.37 36.06
CA MET A 547 -10.91 -8.24 36.94
C MET A 547 -12.00 -8.03 38.00
N THR A 548 -11.86 -8.65 39.17
CA THR A 548 -12.55 -8.19 40.40
C THR A 548 -11.95 -8.80 41.66
N GLY A 549 -11.63 -7.97 42.65
CA GLY A 549 -11.31 -8.42 44.02
C GLY A 549 -9.84 -8.57 44.39
N ILE A 550 -9.03 -7.51 44.27
CA ILE A 550 -7.69 -7.46 44.88
C ILE A 550 -7.83 -7.46 46.41
N LYS A 551 -7.76 -8.64 47.03
CA LYS A 551 -7.35 -8.75 48.44
C LYS A 551 -5.83 -8.63 48.51
N SER A 552 -5.34 -7.85 49.47
CA SER A 552 -3.90 -7.59 49.67
C SER A 552 -3.11 -8.88 49.92
N GLY A 553 -2.58 -9.46 48.85
CA GLY A 553 -1.64 -10.58 48.88
C GLY A 553 -0.23 -10.05 48.64
N LYS A 554 0.64 -10.18 49.65
CA LYS A 554 2.07 -9.86 49.48
C LYS A 554 2.69 -10.87 48.50
N ALA A 555 3.02 -10.41 47.29
CA ALA A 555 3.81 -11.21 46.36
C ALA A 555 5.17 -11.58 46.98
N GLN A 556 5.57 -12.84 46.89
CA GLN A 556 6.92 -13.25 47.29
C GLN A 556 7.92 -12.99 46.16
N PRO A 557 9.18 -12.58 46.45
CA PRO A 557 10.17 -12.33 45.41
C PRO A 557 10.55 -13.62 44.68
N ASN A 558 10.66 -13.57 43.34
CA ASN A 558 11.14 -14.69 42.54
C ASN A 558 12.60 -15.04 42.86
N THR A 559 12.83 -16.28 43.31
CA THR A 559 14.11 -16.75 43.85
C THR A 559 15.13 -17.17 42.77
N TYR A 560 15.45 -16.28 41.83
CA TYR A 560 16.45 -16.52 40.78
C TYR A 560 17.59 -15.49 40.78
N VAL A 561 18.18 -15.25 41.96
CA VAL A 561 19.52 -14.63 42.07
C VAL A 561 20.32 -15.36 43.15
N THR A 562 21.06 -16.39 42.76
CA THR A 562 22.19 -16.90 43.56
C THR A 562 23.37 -15.95 43.37
N SER A 563 23.64 -15.13 44.39
CA SER A 563 24.71 -14.15 44.41
C SER A 563 26.10 -14.82 44.51
N ILE A 564 26.75 -15.03 43.37
CA ILE A 564 28.18 -15.39 43.34
C ILE A 564 29.01 -14.11 43.48
N SER A 565 29.45 -13.85 44.71
CA SER A 565 30.33 -12.73 45.04
C SER A 565 31.81 -13.11 44.88
N HIS A 566 32.47 -12.64 43.81
CA HIS A 566 33.93 -12.65 43.74
C HIS A 566 34.52 -11.34 43.18
N LYS A 567 35.71 -11.01 43.71
CA LYS A 567 36.39 -9.70 43.63
C LYS A 567 37.05 -9.45 42.26
N PRO A 568 37.31 -8.17 41.90
CA PRO A 568 37.95 -7.83 40.64
C PRO A 568 39.43 -8.25 40.63
N ASN A 569 39.93 -8.67 39.48
CA ASN A 569 41.37 -8.67 39.21
C ASN A 569 41.66 -8.38 37.73
N ASN A 570 42.74 -7.65 37.47
CA ASN A 570 43.15 -7.22 36.14
C ASN A 570 43.64 -8.40 35.30
N LYS A 571 43.23 -8.43 34.02
CA LYS A 571 44.08 -8.57 32.81
C LYS A 571 43.24 -8.73 31.55
N ALA A 572 43.57 -7.99 30.49
CA ALA A 572 43.16 -8.33 29.13
C ALA A 572 43.94 -9.58 28.66
N PRO A 573 43.42 -10.34 27.67
CA PRO A 573 43.83 -10.04 26.30
C PRO A 573 42.72 -10.11 25.25
N LYS A 574 43.06 -9.64 24.03
CA LYS A 574 42.28 -9.79 22.80
C LYS A 574 42.04 -11.26 22.45
N TYR A 575 40.91 -11.56 21.81
CA TYR A 575 40.86 -12.52 20.70
C TYR A 575 39.81 -12.07 19.67
N GLU A 576 40.11 -12.27 18.40
CA GLU A 576 39.19 -12.11 17.27
C GLU A 576 38.20 -13.28 17.24
N VAL A 577 36.98 -13.04 16.73
CA VAL A 577 36.07 -14.10 16.29
C VAL A 577 35.70 -13.80 14.84
N GLN A 578 35.84 -14.80 13.99
CA GLN A 578 35.58 -14.72 12.56
C GLN A 578 34.09 -14.51 12.29
N ALA A 579 33.78 -13.84 11.18
CA ALA A 579 32.45 -13.91 10.60
C ALA A 579 32.19 -15.35 10.13
N ASP A 580 31.01 -15.88 10.46
CA ASP A 580 30.49 -17.12 9.89
C ASP A 580 29.31 -16.75 9.00
N GLU A 581 29.55 -16.74 7.69
CA GLU A 581 28.53 -16.55 6.66
C GLU A 581 27.90 -17.91 6.33
N GLY A 582 26.58 -18.04 6.40
CA GLY A 582 25.91 -19.24 5.89
C GLY A 582 24.63 -19.64 6.61
N SER A 583 23.54 -18.89 6.38
CA SER A 583 22.20 -19.43 6.56
C SER A 583 21.28 -18.91 5.47
N ASP A 584 21.29 -19.59 4.32
CA ASP A 584 20.28 -19.42 3.29
C ASP A 584 18.90 -19.73 3.89
N HIS A 585 18.04 -18.72 3.95
CA HIS A 585 16.62 -18.89 4.22
C HIS A 585 15.86 -18.29 3.04
N ASP A 586 15.46 -19.18 2.12
CA ASP A 586 14.51 -18.90 1.06
C ASP A 586 13.16 -18.47 1.66
N TYR A 587 13.00 -17.17 1.88
CA TYR A 587 11.69 -16.57 2.11
C TYR A 587 11.03 -16.33 0.76
N GLU A 588 10.06 -17.18 0.40
CA GLU A 588 9.20 -16.94 -0.76
C GLU A 588 8.55 -15.55 -0.63
N GLN A 589 8.74 -14.70 -1.64
CA GLN A 589 8.09 -13.39 -1.71
C GLN A 589 6.57 -13.56 -1.83
N VAL A 590 5.85 -13.17 -0.79
CA VAL A 590 4.38 -13.14 -0.78
C VAL A 590 3.91 -11.91 -1.55
N ASP A 591 3.99 -11.96 -2.87
CA ASP A 591 3.63 -10.85 -3.75
C ASP A 591 2.14 -10.85 -4.15
N ASP A 592 1.64 -9.65 -4.46
CA ASP A 592 0.46 -9.38 -5.29
C ASP A 592 -0.96 -9.79 -4.86
N MET A 593 -1.22 -10.23 -3.61
CA MET A 593 -2.60 -10.51 -3.15
C MET A 593 -3.30 -9.45 -2.29
N LEU A 594 -2.62 -8.38 -1.86
CA LEU A 594 -3.17 -7.34 -0.96
C LEU A 594 -3.69 -6.06 -1.66
N LYS A 595 -3.82 -6.06 -3.00
CA LYS A 595 -4.12 -4.87 -3.81
C LYS A 595 -5.61 -4.67 -4.11
N THR A 596 -6.49 -4.55 -3.11
CA THR A 596 -7.79 -3.83 -3.28
C THR A 596 -8.37 -3.34 -1.96
N ALA A 597 -8.68 -2.04 -1.85
CA ALA A 597 -9.29 -1.43 -0.65
C ALA A 597 -10.80 -1.75 -0.44
N GLN A 598 -11.26 -2.90 -0.95
CA GLN A 598 -12.63 -3.42 -0.80
C GLN A 598 -12.58 -4.94 -0.56
N ASP A 599 -11.87 -5.28 0.51
CA ASP A 599 -11.70 -6.64 0.98
C ASP A 599 -12.57 -6.86 2.22
N SER A 600 -13.56 -7.75 2.04
CA SER A 600 -14.53 -8.14 3.05
C SER A 600 -13.99 -9.27 3.92
N PHE A 601 -14.07 -9.09 5.23
CA PHE A 601 -13.64 -10.02 6.27
C PHE A 601 -14.84 -10.43 7.11
N LEU A 602 -15.09 -11.73 7.21
CA LEU A 602 -16.15 -12.32 8.04
C LEU A 602 -15.62 -12.56 9.45
N LEU A 603 -16.47 -12.47 10.47
CA LEU A 603 -16.08 -12.82 11.84
C LEU A 603 -15.79 -14.33 11.96
N TYR A 604 -14.75 -14.70 12.72
CA TYR A 604 -14.33 -16.08 12.97
C TYR A 604 -14.07 -16.38 14.45
#